data_AF-A0A2N8KTM1-F1
#
_entry.id   AF-A0A2N8KTM1-F1
#
_cell.length_a   1.000
_cell.length_b   1.000
_cell.length_c   1.000
_cell.angle_alpha   90.00
_cell.angle_beta   90.00
_cell.angle_gamma   90.00
#
_symmetry.space_group_name_H-M   'P 1'
#
loop_
_entity.id
_entity.type
_entity.pdbx_description
1 polymer ?
#
loop_
_entity_poly.entity_id
_entity_poly.type
_entity_poly.pdbx_seq_one_letter_code
_entity_poly.pdbx_strand_id
1 'polypeptide(L)'
;MPRTWPTVSYFNSGTAAAREVMGELELLDRKNWYELYRRIEDGTHWRLDTEDKFQQRYLVQIDDTGSWDSFDSSALEKELLLERRGGVGAEECICAGCSAPVLLKSAFCLNHTYERGVRK
;
A
#
# COMPACT_ATOMS: atom_id res chain seq x y z
N MET A 1 -6.33 16.15 18.30
CA MET A 1 -5.66 16.58 17.05
C MET A 1 -6.10 15.61 15.97
N PRO A 2 -6.55 16.06 14.79
CA PRO A 2 -6.94 15.13 13.74
C PRO A 2 -5.71 14.32 13.34
N ARG A 3 -5.83 12.99 13.44
CA ARG A 3 -4.79 12.07 12.98
C ARG A 3 -4.66 12.26 11.46
N THR A 4 -3.45 12.56 11.00
CA THR A 4 -3.15 12.58 9.57
C THR A 4 -3.03 11.14 9.11
N TRP A 5 -3.92 10.71 8.22
CA TRP A 5 -3.85 9.38 7.62
C TRP A 5 -2.91 9.43 6.42
N PRO A 6 -1.93 8.52 6.31
CA PRO A 6 -1.06 8.44 5.13
C PRO A 6 -1.83 7.86 3.94
N THR A 7 -1.55 8.33 2.74
CA THR A 7 -2.23 7.93 1.48
C THR A 7 -2.21 6.42 1.22
N VAL A 8 -1.25 5.70 1.80
CA VAL A 8 -1.18 4.24 1.80
C VAL A 8 -0.62 3.73 3.11
N SER A 9 -1.14 2.60 3.57
CA SER A 9 -0.65 1.91 4.77
C SER A 9 -0.71 0.41 4.61
N TYR A 10 0.29 -0.27 5.19
CA TYR A 10 0.21 -1.70 5.39
C TYR A 10 -0.88 -2.00 6.42
N PHE A 11 -1.79 -2.88 6.06
CA PHE A 11 -2.91 -3.26 6.91
C PHE A 11 -2.72 -4.70 7.42
N ASN A 12 -2.67 -4.85 8.74
CA ASN A 12 -2.59 -6.16 9.39
C ASN A 12 -3.76 -6.33 10.35
N SER A 13 -4.77 -7.08 9.90
CA SER A 13 -6.01 -7.38 10.63
C SER A 13 -5.79 -7.95 12.04
N GLY A 14 -4.61 -8.55 12.31
CA GLY A 14 -4.25 -9.10 13.61
C GLY A 14 -3.74 -8.08 14.64
N THR A 15 -3.59 -6.80 14.29
CA THR A 15 -3.00 -5.78 15.19
C THR A 15 -4.04 -4.89 15.85
N ALA A 16 -3.77 -4.42 17.08
CA ALA A 16 -4.65 -3.46 17.77
C ALA A 16 -4.82 -2.16 16.97
N ALA A 17 -3.76 -1.69 16.32
CA ALA A 17 -3.79 -0.50 15.46
C ALA A 17 -4.76 -0.67 14.28
N ALA A 18 -4.81 -1.85 13.65
CA ALA A 18 -5.76 -2.11 12.59
C ALA A 18 -7.21 -2.08 13.08
N ARG A 19 -7.50 -2.61 14.29
CA ARG A 19 -8.85 -2.59 14.86
C ARG A 19 -9.33 -1.16 15.13
N GLU A 20 -8.45 -0.30 15.60
CA GLU A 20 -8.73 1.12 15.81
C GLU A 20 -9.03 1.83 14.49
N VAL A 21 -8.16 1.65 13.49
CA VAL A 21 -8.33 2.17 12.12
C VAL A 21 -9.68 1.75 11.52
N MET A 22 -10.06 0.46 11.64
CA MET A 22 -11.35 -0.01 11.14
C MET A 22 -12.55 0.58 11.88
N GLY A 23 -12.39 1.02 13.14
CA GLY A 23 -13.45 1.68 13.90
C GLY A 23 -13.77 3.08 13.39
N GLU A 24 -12.82 3.72 12.70
CA GLU A 24 -12.98 5.04 12.08
C GLU A 24 -13.53 4.97 10.64
N LEU A 25 -13.70 3.75 10.10
CA LEU A 25 -14.08 3.47 8.72
C LEU A 25 -15.46 2.81 8.63
N GLU A 26 -16.31 3.35 7.77
CA GLU A 26 -17.58 2.75 7.38
C GLU A 26 -17.41 1.97 6.07
N LEU A 27 -17.81 0.70 6.06
CA LEU A 27 -17.81 -0.12 4.84
C LEU A 27 -18.93 0.37 3.91
N LEU A 28 -18.57 0.80 2.71
CA LEU A 28 -19.52 1.22 1.68
C LEU A 28 -19.86 0.09 0.70
N ASP A 29 -18.86 -0.64 0.22
CA ASP A 29 -19.05 -1.66 -0.81
C ASP A 29 -17.97 -2.75 -0.78
N ARG A 30 -18.24 -3.89 -1.42
CA ARG A 30 -17.31 -5.01 -1.60
C ARG A 30 -17.40 -5.53 -3.03
N LYS A 31 -16.28 -5.53 -3.73
CA LYS A 31 -16.23 -5.96 -5.14
C LYS A 31 -14.90 -6.61 -5.47
N ASN A 32 -14.96 -7.71 -6.23
CA ASN A 32 -13.81 -8.55 -6.57
C ASN A 32 -13.06 -9.00 -5.30
N TRP A 33 -11.85 -8.46 -5.11
CA TRP A 33 -10.96 -8.73 -3.98
C TRP A 33 -10.68 -7.47 -3.16
N TYR A 34 -11.56 -6.47 -3.25
CA TYR A 34 -11.39 -5.19 -2.59
C TYR A 34 -12.63 -4.79 -1.79
N GLU A 35 -12.40 -4.11 -0.67
CA GLU A 35 -13.41 -3.49 0.16
C GLU A 35 -13.27 -1.97 0.07
N LEU A 36 -14.39 -1.27 -0.16
CA LEU A 36 -14.44 0.18 -0.20
C LEU A 36 -14.94 0.69 1.15
N TYR A 37 -14.15 1.56 1.75
CA TYR A 37 -14.44 2.22 3.01
C TYR A 37 -14.56 3.72 2.83
N ARG A 38 -15.30 4.35 3.73
CA ARG A 38 -15.34 5.80 3.92
C ARG A 38 -14.97 6.13 5.35
N ARG A 39 -14.04 7.06 5.54
CA ARG A 39 -13.72 7.55 6.87
C ARG A 39 -14.81 8.46 7.39
N ILE A 40 -15.22 8.23 8.63
CA ILE A 40 -16.38 8.90 9.25
C ILE A 40 -16.11 10.39 9.51
N GLU A 41 -14.86 10.76 9.84
CA GLU A 41 -14.53 12.14 10.22
C GLU A 41 -14.42 13.10 9.03
N ASP A 42 -13.79 12.69 7.93
CA ASP A 42 -13.45 13.57 6.80
C ASP A 42 -14.12 13.17 5.47
N GLY A 43 -14.82 12.03 5.45
CA GLY A 43 -15.50 11.52 4.26
C GLY A 43 -14.55 11.00 3.17
N THR A 44 -13.26 10.84 3.47
CA THR A 44 -12.29 10.29 2.51
C THR A 44 -12.59 8.82 2.21
N HIS A 45 -12.30 8.39 0.98
CA HIS A 45 -12.53 7.03 0.54
C HIS A 45 -11.24 6.21 0.58
N TRP A 46 -11.36 4.97 1.02
CA TRP A 46 -10.24 4.06 1.22
C TRP A 46 -10.56 2.71 0.64
N ARG A 47 -9.64 2.17 -0.15
CA ARG A 47 -9.69 0.79 -0.63
C ARG A 47 -8.82 -0.08 0.25
N LEU A 48 -9.36 -1.21 0.67
CA LEU A 48 -8.62 -2.25 1.38
C LEU A 48 -8.61 -3.53 0.55
N ASP A 49 -7.44 -4.14 0.41
CA ASP A 49 -7.35 -5.47 -0.17
C ASP A 49 -8.03 -6.49 0.75
N THR A 50 -8.80 -7.41 0.17
CA THR A 50 -9.42 -8.51 0.91
C THR A 50 -8.34 -9.47 1.43
N GLU A 51 -8.63 -10.16 2.52
CA GLU A 51 -7.68 -11.09 3.12
C GLU A 51 -7.37 -12.27 2.19
N ASP A 52 -6.15 -12.32 1.68
CA ASP A 52 -5.57 -13.50 1.03
C ASP A 52 -4.42 -14.03 1.87
N LYS A 53 -4.37 -15.35 2.06
CA LYS A 53 -3.38 -16.01 2.93
C LYS A 53 -1.93 -15.82 2.46
N PHE A 54 -1.73 -15.43 1.20
CA PHE A 54 -0.43 -15.29 0.58
C PHE A 54 -0.06 -13.83 0.29
N GLN A 55 -0.98 -12.88 0.47
CA GLN A 55 -0.76 -11.48 0.11
C GLN A 55 -0.85 -10.53 1.30
N GLN A 56 0.05 -9.54 1.26
CA GLN A 56 0.02 -8.41 2.17
C GLN A 56 -1.13 -7.48 1.78
N ARG A 57 -1.90 -7.02 2.78
CA ARG A 57 -3.03 -6.12 2.56
C ARG A 57 -2.59 -4.67 2.67
N TYR A 58 -3.06 -3.84 1.76
CA TYR A 58 -2.86 -2.41 1.77
C TYR A 58 -4.18 -1.68 1.93
N LEU A 59 -4.14 -0.65 2.78
CA LEU A 59 -5.20 0.33 2.89
C LEU A 59 -4.74 1.57 2.13
N VAL A 60 -5.47 1.93 1.07
CA VAL A 60 -5.06 2.93 0.08
C VAL A 60 -6.15 3.97 -0.04
N GLN A 61 -5.79 5.25 0.10
CA GLN A 61 -6.70 6.35 -0.13
C GLN A 61 -7.00 6.47 -1.62
N ILE A 62 -8.27 6.66 -1.97
CA ILE A 62 -8.70 6.86 -3.35
C ILE A 62 -9.57 8.11 -3.46
N ASP A 63 -9.41 8.85 -4.55
CA ASP A 63 -10.23 10.03 -4.85
C ASP A 63 -11.45 9.68 -5.73
N ASP A 64 -11.32 8.67 -6.59
CA ASP A 64 -12.39 8.21 -7.47
C ASP A 64 -13.03 6.92 -6.96
N THR A 65 -14.33 6.99 -6.67
CA THR A 65 -15.17 5.84 -6.31
C THR A 65 -15.88 5.23 -7.51
N GLY A 66 -15.72 5.77 -8.73
CA GLY A 66 -16.32 5.21 -9.94
C GLY A 66 -15.64 3.92 -10.42
N SER A 67 -14.30 3.87 -10.34
CA SER A 67 -13.47 2.74 -10.82
C SER A 67 -12.55 2.16 -9.74
N TRP A 68 -12.97 2.27 -8.48
CA TRP A 68 -12.16 1.91 -7.30
C TRP A 68 -11.67 0.46 -7.29
N ASP A 69 -12.46 -0.48 -7.83
CA ASP A 69 -12.10 -1.91 -7.90
C ASP A 69 -10.99 -2.21 -8.93
N SER A 70 -10.71 -1.28 -9.83
CA SER A 70 -9.65 -1.36 -10.84
C SER A 70 -8.49 -0.37 -10.62
N PHE A 71 -8.48 0.34 -9.49
CA PHE A 71 -7.45 1.32 -9.18
C PHE A 71 -6.05 0.65 -9.07
N ASP A 72 -5.05 1.20 -9.75
CA ASP A 72 -3.67 0.71 -9.63
C ASP A 72 -2.97 1.35 -8.42
N SER A 73 -2.91 0.62 -7.31
CA SER A 73 -2.23 1.05 -6.09
C SER A 73 -0.71 0.85 -6.15
N SER A 74 -0.18 0.30 -7.23
CA SER A 74 1.22 -0.12 -7.32
C SER A 74 2.21 1.03 -7.09
N ALA A 75 1.87 2.24 -7.54
CA ALA A 75 2.70 3.44 -7.34
C ALA A 75 2.79 3.80 -5.85
N LEU A 76 1.66 3.83 -5.15
CA LEU A 76 1.60 4.15 -3.72
C LEU A 76 2.31 3.07 -2.89
N GLU A 77 2.08 1.80 -3.20
CA GLU A 77 2.77 0.70 -2.50
C GLU A 77 4.29 0.75 -2.67
N LYS A 78 4.77 1.13 -3.87
CA LYS A 78 6.20 1.34 -4.14
C LYS A 78 6.76 2.52 -3.36
N GLU A 79 6.00 3.61 -3.23
CA GLU A 79 6.39 4.76 -2.39
C GLU A 79 6.53 4.34 -0.93
N LEU A 80 5.54 3.64 -0.38
CA LEU A 80 5.60 3.12 1.00
C LEU A 80 6.80 2.17 1.21
N LEU A 81 7.08 1.30 0.22
CA LEU A 81 8.23 0.41 0.25
C LEU A 81 9.54 1.22 0.24
N LEU A 82 9.63 2.26 -0.59
CA LEU A 82 10.79 3.15 -0.65
C LEU A 82 11.05 3.83 0.69
N GLU A 83 10.01 4.42 1.29
CA GLU A 83 10.10 5.07 2.60
C GLU A 83 10.55 4.11 3.70
N ARG A 84 9.97 2.90 3.77
CA ARG A 84 10.35 1.88 4.77
C ARG A 84 11.78 1.41 4.65
N ARG A 85 12.30 1.35 3.44
CA ARG A 85 13.68 0.95 3.15
C ARG A 85 14.68 2.07 3.40
N GLY A 86 14.21 3.32 3.42
CA GLY A 86 15.01 4.52 3.66
C GLY A 86 15.50 5.19 2.38
N GLY A 87 14.89 4.88 1.23
CA GLY A 87 15.28 5.42 -0.07
C GLY A 87 16.09 4.45 -0.95
N VAL A 88 16.81 5.01 -1.91
CA VAL A 88 17.69 4.28 -2.83
C VAL A 88 19.16 4.49 -2.46
N GLY A 89 19.98 3.49 -2.74
CA GLY A 89 21.44 3.53 -2.60
C GLY A 89 22.13 4.09 -3.85
N ALA A 90 23.45 4.18 -3.77
CA ALA A 90 24.29 4.66 -4.87
C ALA A 90 24.66 3.56 -5.89
N GLU A 91 24.48 2.29 -5.53
CA GLU A 91 24.79 1.15 -6.41
C GLU A 91 23.68 0.89 -7.43
N GLU A 92 24.01 0.23 -8.52
CA GLU A 92 23.06 -0.18 -9.57
C GLU A 92 22.43 -1.53 -9.26
N CYS A 93 21.20 -1.71 -9.75
CA CYS A 93 20.46 -2.97 -9.64
C CYS A 93 21.22 -4.16 -10.24
N ILE A 94 21.26 -5.29 -9.51
CA ILE A 94 21.92 -6.52 -10.00
C ILE A 94 21.19 -7.18 -11.18
N CYS A 95 19.95 -6.77 -11.51
CA CYS A 95 19.23 -7.33 -12.66
C CYS A 95 19.94 -6.95 -13.98
N ALA A 96 20.14 -7.94 -14.85
CA ALA A 96 20.76 -7.74 -16.15
C ALA A 96 20.00 -6.68 -16.96
N GLY A 97 20.71 -5.65 -17.43
CA GLY A 97 20.15 -4.57 -18.23
C GLY A 97 19.41 -3.49 -17.43
N CYS A 98 19.51 -3.47 -16.10
CA CYS A 98 18.89 -2.44 -15.27
C CYS A 98 19.94 -1.48 -14.69
N SER A 99 19.84 -0.19 -15.05
CA SER A 99 20.70 0.88 -14.52
C SER A 99 20.01 1.72 -13.43
N ALA A 100 18.90 1.22 -12.87
CA ALA A 100 18.20 1.91 -11.80
C ALA A 100 18.95 1.73 -10.48
N PRO A 101 18.96 2.74 -9.59
CA PRO A 101 19.63 2.63 -8.30
C PRO A 101 18.98 1.54 -7.43
N VAL A 102 19.80 0.84 -6.63
CA VAL A 102 19.32 -0.19 -5.70
C VAL A 102 18.42 0.42 -4.64
N LEU A 103 17.38 -0.30 -4.25
CA LEU A 103 16.62 0.03 -3.07
C LEU A 103 17.48 -0.26 -1.83
N LEU A 104 17.54 0.64 -0.85
CA LEU A 104 18.32 0.38 0.36
C LEU A 104 17.85 -0.90 1.05
N LYS A 105 18.80 -1.66 1.62
CA LYS A 105 18.57 -2.98 2.25
C LYS A 105 18.03 -4.04 1.25
N SER A 106 18.27 -3.87 -0.04
CA SER A 106 17.97 -4.81 -1.13
C SER A 106 19.15 -4.84 -2.11
N ALA A 107 19.26 -5.91 -2.90
CA ALA A 107 20.20 -6.00 -4.03
C ALA A 107 19.57 -5.51 -5.35
N PHE A 108 18.29 -5.18 -5.33
CA PHE A 108 17.49 -4.83 -6.51
C PHE A 108 16.95 -3.40 -6.39
N CYS A 109 16.64 -2.76 -7.52
CA CYS A 109 15.91 -1.49 -7.53
C CYS A 109 14.47 -1.65 -7.02
N LEU A 110 13.77 -0.54 -6.82
CA LEU A 110 12.40 -0.52 -6.30
C LEU A 110 11.44 -1.39 -7.13
N ASN A 111 11.47 -1.25 -8.45
CA ASN A 111 10.60 -2.01 -9.35
C ASN A 111 10.88 -3.51 -9.28
N HIS A 112 12.13 -3.94 -9.44
CA HIS A 112 12.48 -5.36 -9.39
C HIS A 112 12.26 -5.98 -8.01
N THR A 113 12.43 -5.20 -6.93
CA THR A 113 12.09 -5.65 -5.58
C THR A 113 10.59 -5.90 -5.47
N TYR A 114 9.78 -4.94 -5.95
CA TYR A 114 8.33 -5.02 -5.95
C TYR A 114 7.81 -6.17 -6.84
N GLU A 115 8.32 -6.34 -8.06
CA GLU A 115 7.93 -7.41 -8.99
C GLU A 115 8.23 -8.81 -8.45
N ARG A 116 9.29 -8.94 -7.64
CA ARG A 116 9.63 -10.18 -6.94
C ARG A 116 8.73 -10.48 -5.73
N GLY A 117 7.70 -9.67 -5.50
CA GLY A 117 6.77 -9.82 -4.39
C GLY A 117 7.31 -9.32 -3.05
N VAL A 118 8.45 -8.62 -3.04
CA VAL A 118 8.96 -8.02 -1.81
C VAL A 118 8.21 -6.72 -1.56
N ARG A 119 7.43 -6.75 -0.49
CA ARG A 119 6.41 -5.76 -0.14
C ARG A 119 6.62 -5.17 1.28
N LYS A 120 7.68 -5.61 1.98
CA LYS A 120 8.14 -5.18 3.32
C LYS A 120 9.63 -4.98 3.35
#